data_AF-A0A3G2HQL4-F1
#
_entry.id   AF-A0A3G2HQL4-F1
#
_cell.length_a   1.000
_cell.length_b   1.000
_cell.length_c   1.000
_cell.angle_alpha   90.00
_cell.angle_beta   90.00
_cell.angle_gamma   90.00
#
_symmetry.space_group_name_H-M   'P 1'
#
loop_
_entity.id
_entity.type
_entity.pdbx_description
1 polymer ?
#
loop_
_entity_poly.entity_id
_entity_poly.type
_entity_poly.pdbx_seq_one_letter_code
_entity_poly.pdbx_strand_id
1 'polypeptide(L)'
;MSNTEQKPEEHNEGHSAMIKTPKQLLVTVALAFLVPIAIIVMLVSLVTSTMGAGAGSAALSPEAIAARIQPVAGFKLVDANAVKELKTGQKVYETTCTACHGAGVAGAPKFGDQAAWGELLKLGQDELIKNAIHGIRGMPAKGGNPSLDDIEVARAVVYMANAAGADFKEPEAPAPEGEQADAKPEAAAAADTQPAEAPATDAPAATQTAAADDSKVDPAGIKLYDTICFACHAAGVAGAPKFGDQAAWKPYIESGMDTMLQKAIHGVGAMPPRGGSQASDDELRAAIQHMVNAAK
;
A
#
# COMPACT_ATOMS: atom_id res chain seq x y z
N MET A 1 -60.79 35.79 100.21
CA MET A 1 -61.53 34.80 99.39
C MET A 1 -60.67 34.48 98.19
N SER A 2 -60.30 33.21 98.06
CA SER A 2 -59.47 32.66 96.99
C SER A 2 -60.16 32.71 95.62
N ASN A 3 -59.40 32.99 94.57
CA ASN A 3 -59.44 32.41 93.21
C ASN A 3 -58.58 33.33 92.32
N THR A 4 -57.39 32.89 91.87
CA THR A 4 -57.15 31.95 90.76
C THR A 4 -57.73 32.46 89.45
N GLU A 5 -56.88 33.08 88.64
CA GLU A 5 -57.03 33.02 87.19
C GLU A 5 -55.63 32.98 86.56
N GLN A 6 -55.13 31.76 86.38
CA GLN A 6 -54.09 31.46 85.40
C GLN A 6 -54.73 31.61 84.01
N LYS A 7 -54.20 32.53 83.21
CA LYS A 7 -54.46 32.57 81.76
C LYS A 7 -53.21 32.02 81.04
N PRO A 8 -53.37 31.09 80.08
CA PRO A 8 -52.30 30.22 79.62
C PRO A 8 -51.30 30.97 78.74
N GLU A 9 -50.05 30.50 78.78
CA GLU A 9 -49.04 30.84 77.79
C GLU A 9 -49.48 30.33 76.41
N GLU A 10 -49.83 31.25 75.52
CA GLU A 10 -49.80 30.98 74.08
C GLU A 10 -48.40 31.28 73.57
N HIS A 11 -47.57 30.23 73.52
CA HIS A 11 -46.41 30.19 72.64
C HIS A 11 -46.88 30.24 71.19
N ASN A 12 -47.15 31.44 70.69
CA ASN A 12 -47.22 31.69 69.26
C ASN A 12 -45.80 31.95 68.77
N GLU A 13 -45.11 30.87 68.39
CA GLU A 13 -43.92 30.95 67.52
C GLU A 13 -44.36 31.49 66.14
N GLY A 14 -44.73 32.77 66.13
CA GLY A 14 -45.16 33.48 64.94
C GLY A 14 -44.00 33.61 63.99
N HIS A 15 -44.05 32.83 62.92
CA HIS A 15 -43.23 32.90 61.71
C HIS A 15 -42.53 34.24 61.53
N SER A 16 -41.26 34.33 61.95
CA SER A 16 -40.44 35.49 61.66
C SER A 16 -40.23 35.54 60.15
N ALA A 17 -40.94 36.43 59.45
CA ALA A 17 -40.76 36.61 58.02
C ALA A 17 -39.27 36.92 57.76
N MET A 18 -38.63 36.08 56.94
CA MET A 18 -37.19 36.06 56.67
C MET A 18 -36.68 37.32 55.93
N ILE A 19 -37.52 38.35 55.77
CA ILE A 19 -37.26 39.58 55.03
C ILE A 19 -37.56 40.78 55.95
N LYS A 20 -36.52 41.41 56.50
CA LYS A 20 -36.66 42.48 57.51
C LYS A 20 -36.56 43.90 56.93
N THR A 21 -36.18 44.04 55.66
CA THR A 21 -36.03 45.36 55.02
C THR A 21 -36.62 45.36 53.60
N PRO A 22 -37.13 46.52 53.11
CA PRO A 22 -37.63 46.65 51.74
C PRO A 22 -36.56 46.31 50.69
N LYS A 23 -35.29 46.59 51.00
CA LYS A 23 -34.15 46.20 50.15
C LYS A 23 -33.96 44.68 50.08
N GLN A 24 -34.11 43.97 51.21
CA GLN A 24 -34.08 42.50 51.21
C GLN A 24 -35.26 41.91 50.44
N LEU A 25 -36.45 42.53 50.48
CA LEU A 25 -37.60 42.07 49.69
C LEU A 25 -37.30 42.16 48.19
N LEU A 26 -36.78 43.30 47.72
CA LEU A 26 -36.43 43.50 46.31
C LEU A 26 -35.33 42.53 45.85
N VAL A 27 -34.30 42.28 46.67
CA VAL A 27 -33.23 41.34 46.33
C VAL A 27 -33.75 39.90 46.29
N THR A 28 -34.55 39.49 47.27
CA THR A 28 -35.13 38.13 47.29
C THR A 28 -36.07 37.90 46.11
N VAL A 29 -36.91 38.88 45.76
CA VAL A 29 -37.78 38.80 44.59
C VAL A 29 -36.95 38.75 43.30
N ALA A 30 -35.95 39.62 43.14
CA ALA A 30 -35.08 39.61 41.96
C ALA A 30 -34.34 38.27 41.79
N LEU A 31 -33.78 37.72 42.87
CA LEU A 31 -33.11 36.42 42.84
C LEU A 31 -34.09 35.27 42.56
N ALA A 32 -35.33 35.34 43.06
CA ALA A 32 -36.36 34.34 42.80
C ALA A 32 -36.77 34.25 41.33
N PHE A 33 -36.57 35.30 40.53
CA PHE A 33 -36.77 35.26 39.08
C PHE A 33 -35.47 34.99 38.31
N LEU A 34 -34.38 35.66 38.68
CA LEU A 34 -33.11 35.54 37.94
C LEU A 34 -32.46 34.17 38.09
N VAL A 35 -32.54 33.53 39.27
CA VAL A 35 -31.92 32.22 39.49
C VAL A 35 -32.62 31.13 38.68
N PRO A 36 -33.96 30.98 38.68
CA PRO A 36 -34.63 30.03 37.80
C PRO A 36 -34.41 30.32 36.31
N ILE A 37 -34.40 31.59 35.89
CA ILE A 37 -34.13 31.95 34.50
C ILE A 37 -32.71 31.51 34.09
N ALA A 38 -31.71 31.78 34.93
CA ALA A 38 -30.33 31.36 34.68
C ALA A 38 -30.20 29.83 34.64
N ILE A 39 -30.88 29.11 35.53
CA ILE A 39 -30.93 27.64 35.53
C ILE A 39 -31.60 27.13 34.25
N ILE A 40 -32.71 27.72 33.81
CA ILE A 40 -33.39 27.33 32.58
C ILE A 40 -32.47 27.58 31.37
N VAL A 41 -31.81 28.74 31.29
CA VAL A 41 -30.86 29.03 30.20
C VAL A 41 -29.68 28.05 30.21
N MET A 42 -29.13 27.75 31.39
CA MET A 42 -28.06 26.76 31.55
C MET A 42 -28.53 25.35 31.15
N LEU A 43 -29.74 24.95 31.54
CA LEU A 43 -30.32 23.66 31.16
C LEU A 43 -30.64 23.60 29.67
N VAL A 44 -31.15 24.66 29.06
CA VAL A 44 -31.34 24.75 27.61
C VAL A 44 -30.00 24.64 26.89
N SER A 45 -28.97 25.36 27.35
CA SER A 45 -27.61 25.26 26.79
C SER A 45 -27.02 23.86 26.97
N LEU A 46 -27.25 23.21 28.10
CA LEU A 46 -26.79 21.85 28.37
C LEU A 46 -27.51 20.87 27.45
N VAL A 47 -28.84 20.95 27.37
CA VAL A 47 -29.68 20.11 26.50
C VAL A 47 -29.29 20.30 25.03
N THR A 48 -29.18 21.53 24.53
CA THR A 48 -28.80 21.80 23.14
C THR A 48 -27.35 21.40 22.84
N SER A 49 -26.44 21.50 23.80
CA SER A 49 -25.07 21.00 23.66
C SER A 49 -25.01 19.47 23.66
N THR A 50 -25.88 18.80 24.44
CA THR A 50 -26.01 17.33 24.46
C THR A 50 -26.85 16.78 23.30
N MET A 51 -27.70 17.60 22.68
CA MET A 51 -28.42 17.33 21.42
C MET A 51 -27.60 17.72 20.18
N GLY A 52 -26.28 17.89 20.31
CA GLY A 52 -25.38 17.84 19.17
C GLY A 52 -25.54 16.51 18.45
N ALA A 53 -26.23 16.55 17.30
CA ALA A 53 -26.64 15.42 16.49
C ALA A 53 -27.70 14.50 17.14
N GLY A 54 -28.98 14.88 17.00
CA GLY A 54 -30.07 13.90 17.07
C GLY A 54 -29.78 12.74 16.11
N ALA A 55 -30.19 11.52 16.47
CA ALA A 55 -30.03 10.33 15.66
C ALA A 55 -30.55 10.57 14.23
N GLY A 56 -29.65 10.85 13.29
CA GLY A 56 -29.95 11.15 11.89
C GLY A 56 -29.45 12.51 11.36
N SER A 57 -29.25 13.53 12.19
CA SER A 57 -28.90 14.88 11.68
C SER A 57 -27.50 14.95 11.08
N ALA A 58 -26.53 14.23 11.65
CA ALA A 58 -25.20 14.10 11.05
C ALA A 58 -25.18 13.05 9.91
N ALA A 59 -26.16 12.13 9.86
CA ALA A 59 -26.17 11.05 8.88
C ALA A 59 -26.44 11.56 7.45
N LEU A 60 -27.22 12.65 7.32
CA LEU A 60 -27.53 13.31 6.05
C LEU A 60 -26.76 14.63 5.83
N SER A 61 -25.75 14.90 6.65
CA SER A 61 -24.88 16.06 6.39
C SER A 61 -24.16 15.88 5.05
N PRO A 62 -23.95 16.96 4.26
CA PRO A 62 -23.17 16.91 3.04
C PRO A 62 -21.80 16.26 3.26
N GLU A 63 -21.18 16.49 4.43
CA GLU A 63 -19.91 15.91 4.83
C GLU A 63 -19.99 14.39 5.04
N ALA A 64 -21.01 13.89 5.74
CA ALA A 64 -21.18 12.45 5.95
C ALA A 64 -21.66 11.72 4.70
N ILE A 65 -22.35 12.40 3.79
CA ILE A 65 -22.68 11.89 2.46
C ILE A 65 -21.40 11.82 1.61
N ALA A 66 -20.61 12.90 1.56
CA ALA A 66 -19.33 12.93 0.85
C ALA A 66 -18.37 11.85 1.34
N ALA A 67 -18.29 11.61 2.66
CA ALA A 67 -17.47 10.56 3.26
C ALA A 67 -17.89 9.13 2.82
N ARG A 68 -19.18 8.90 2.53
CA ARG A 68 -19.70 7.59 2.08
C ARG A 68 -19.62 7.39 0.56
N ILE A 69 -19.57 8.48 -0.21
CA ILE A 69 -19.36 8.46 -1.67
C ILE A 69 -17.86 8.54 -1.99
N GLN A 70 -16.97 8.66 -1.00
CA GLN A 70 -15.53 8.56 -1.23
C GLN A 70 -15.21 7.21 -1.89
N PRO A 71 -14.48 7.18 -3.00
CA PRO A 71 -14.05 5.94 -3.62
C PRO A 71 -13.19 5.15 -2.62
N VAL A 72 -13.56 3.90 -2.36
CA VAL A 72 -12.80 2.96 -1.51
C VAL A 72 -11.43 2.61 -2.10
N ALA A 73 -11.18 2.97 -3.35
CA ALA A 73 -9.87 2.95 -3.98
C ALA A 73 -9.28 4.37 -3.94
N GLY A 74 -8.63 4.71 -2.83
CA GLY A 74 -7.66 5.80 -2.83
C GLY A 74 -6.43 5.36 -3.61
N PHE A 75 -6.47 5.44 -4.94
CA PHE A 75 -5.26 5.27 -5.73
C PHE A 75 -4.53 6.60 -5.77
N LYS A 76 -3.34 6.64 -5.16
CA LYS A 76 -2.38 7.70 -5.50
C LYS A 76 -1.89 7.38 -6.91
N LEU A 77 -2.25 8.22 -7.87
CA LEU A 77 -1.55 8.26 -9.14
C LEU A 77 -0.10 8.65 -8.83
N VAL A 78 0.76 7.65 -8.73
CA VAL A 78 2.20 7.87 -8.70
C VAL A 78 2.59 8.13 -10.15
N ASP A 79 3.12 9.30 -10.40
CA ASP A 79 3.69 9.65 -11.71
C ASP A 79 4.73 8.59 -12.08
N ALA A 80 4.63 8.02 -13.29
CA ALA A 80 5.56 7.00 -13.77
C ALA A 80 7.02 7.49 -13.87
N ASN A 81 7.22 8.81 -13.85
CA ASN A 81 8.49 9.50 -13.82
C ASN A 81 8.81 10.13 -12.44
N ALA A 82 7.95 9.96 -11.42
CA ALA A 82 8.31 10.36 -10.07
C ALA A 82 9.46 9.47 -9.59
N VAL A 83 10.58 10.11 -9.25
CA VAL A 83 11.67 9.47 -8.54
C VAL A 83 11.11 8.97 -7.20
N LYS A 84 10.78 7.68 -7.14
CA LYS A 84 10.41 7.03 -5.89
C LYS A 84 11.61 7.16 -4.97
N GLU A 85 11.45 7.89 -3.87
CA GLU A 85 12.48 7.95 -2.84
C GLU A 85 12.64 6.55 -2.24
N LEU A 86 13.66 5.85 -2.73
CA LEU A 86 14.00 4.50 -2.29
C LEU A 86 14.43 4.56 -0.84
N LYS A 87 13.81 3.72 -0.01
CA LYS A 87 14.16 3.63 1.41
C LYS A 87 15.59 3.12 1.58
N THR A 88 16.21 3.53 2.68
CA THR A 88 17.49 2.99 3.12
C THR A 88 17.33 1.55 3.63
N GLY A 89 18.41 0.78 3.60
CA GLY A 89 18.40 -0.59 4.12
C GLY A 89 17.99 -0.68 5.59
N GLN A 90 18.47 0.25 6.42
CA GLN A 90 18.06 0.36 7.82
C GLN A 90 16.55 0.58 7.96
N LYS A 91 15.95 1.47 7.16
CA LYS A 91 14.53 1.79 7.28
C LYS A 91 13.64 0.61 6.89
N VAL A 92 14.04 -0.13 5.86
CA VAL A 92 13.36 -1.35 5.42
C VAL A 92 13.47 -2.43 6.47
N TYR A 93 14.67 -2.61 7.05
CA TYR A 93 14.87 -3.54 8.16
C TYR A 93 13.94 -3.22 9.33
N GLU A 94 13.94 -1.98 9.81
CA GLU A 94 13.12 -1.52 10.93
C GLU A 94 11.63 -1.78 10.72
N THR A 95 11.13 -1.52 9.51
CA THR A 95 9.69 -1.54 9.22
C THR A 95 9.15 -2.90 8.78
N THR A 96 10.01 -3.79 8.27
CA THR A 96 9.57 -5.06 7.67
C THR A 96 10.31 -6.26 8.26
N CYS A 97 11.63 -6.19 8.39
CA CYS A 97 12.45 -7.37 8.72
C CYS A 97 12.60 -7.62 10.23
N THR A 98 12.53 -6.58 11.07
CA THR A 98 12.72 -6.68 12.54
C THR A 98 11.76 -7.65 13.21
N ALA A 99 10.53 -7.76 12.70
CA ALA A 99 9.49 -8.61 13.27
C ALA A 99 9.95 -10.08 13.42
N CYS A 100 10.79 -10.55 12.48
CA CYS A 100 11.35 -11.90 12.52
C CYS A 100 12.83 -11.90 12.89
N HIS A 101 13.65 -11.02 12.27
CA HIS A 101 15.10 -11.05 12.43
C HIS A 101 15.62 -10.31 13.66
N GLY A 102 14.78 -9.54 14.37
CA GLY A 102 15.19 -8.91 15.63
C GLY A 102 15.38 -9.93 16.74
N ALA A 103 14.37 -10.79 16.95
CA ALA A 103 14.41 -11.85 17.97
C ALA A 103 14.77 -13.24 17.42
N GLY A 104 14.91 -13.39 16.09
CA GLY A 104 15.17 -14.68 15.44
C GLY A 104 13.97 -15.61 15.45
N VAL A 105 12.78 -15.06 15.21
CA VAL A 105 11.50 -15.81 15.17
C VAL A 105 11.59 -16.91 14.12
N ALA A 106 11.04 -18.08 14.45
CA ALA A 106 11.04 -19.26 13.56
C ALA A 106 12.44 -19.68 13.05
N GLY A 107 13.49 -19.39 13.82
CA GLY A 107 14.87 -19.71 13.45
C GLY A 107 15.49 -18.73 12.44
N ALA A 108 14.89 -17.55 12.27
CA ALA A 108 15.50 -16.48 11.47
C ALA A 108 16.86 -16.08 12.06
N PRO A 109 17.89 -15.85 11.21
CA PRO A 109 19.18 -15.37 11.68
C PRO A 109 19.02 -13.98 12.30
N LYS A 110 19.45 -13.84 13.55
CA LYS A 110 19.28 -12.62 14.34
C LYS A 110 20.15 -11.50 13.80
N PHE A 111 19.62 -10.29 13.78
CA PHE A 111 20.39 -9.10 13.42
C PHE A 111 21.60 -8.93 14.36
N GLY A 112 22.78 -8.75 13.78
CA GLY A 112 24.04 -8.60 14.53
C GLY A 112 24.64 -9.89 15.08
N ASP A 113 24.01 -11.06 14.87
CA ASP A 113 24.54 -12.34 15.36
C ASP A 113 25.56 -12.93 14.39
N GLN A 114 26.84 -12.65 14.62
CA GLN A 114 27.91 -13.11 13.75
C GLN A 114 27.98 -14.64 13.62
N ALA A 115 27.60 -15.38 14.65
CA ALA A 115 27.63 -16.84 14.62
C ALA A 115 26.50 -17.41 13.74
N ALA A 116 25.30 -16.83 13.84
CA ALA A 116 24.17 -17.22 12.99
C ALA A 116 24.39 -16.86 11.51
N TRP A 117 25.12 -15.77 11.25
CA TRP A 117 25.38 -15.29 9.88
C TRP A 117 26.65 -15.86 9.26
N GLY A 118 27.59 -16.43 10.02
CA GLY A 118 28.90 -16.85 9.51
C GLY A 118 28.88 -17.76 8.26
N GLU A 119 28.00 -18.77 8.22
CA GLU A 119 27.83 -19.62 7.02
C GLU A 119 27.02 -18.93 5.92
N LEU A 120 26.08 -18.05 6.30
CA LEU A 120 25.25 -17.30 5.35
C LEU A 120 26.09 -16.29 4.55
N LEU A 121 27.06 -15.64 5.19
CA LEU A 121 27.95 -14.67 4.53
C LEU A 121 28.83 -15.30 3.46
N LYS A 122 29.12 -16.62 3.56
CA LYS A 122 29.89 -17.36 2.54
C LYS A 122 29.13 -17.55 1.23
N LEU A 123 27.79 -17.45 1.24
CA LEU A 123 26.97 -17.47 0.03
C LEU A 123 27.24 -16.25 -0.87
N GLY A 124 27.73 -15.15 -0.28
CA GLY A 124 27.94 -13.89 -0.96
C GLY A 124 26.69 -13.01 -0.98
N GLN A 125 26.91 -11.74 -1.33
CA GLN A 125 25.89 -10.69 -1.33
C GLN A 125 24.71 -11.03 -2.25
N ASP A 126 24.98 -11.41 -3.50
CA ASP A 126 23.94 -11.63 -4.52
C ASP A 126 22.98 -12.77 -4.14
N GLU A 127 23.52 -13.86 -3.62
CA GLU A 127 22.71 -15.01 -3.21
C GLU A 127 21.85 -14.69 -1.99
N LEU A 128 22.37 -13.91 -1.03
CA LEU A 128 21.58 -13.44 0.11
C LEU A 128 20.44 -12.51 -0.34
N ILE A 129 20.71 -11.60 -1.27
CA ILE A 129 19.70 -10.69 -1.84
C ILE A 129 18.62 -11.49 -2.57
N LYS A 130 19.03 -12.43 -3.43
CA LYS A 130 18.11 -13.30 -4.17
C LYS A 130 17.19 -14.08 -3.23
N ASN A 131 17.74 -14.68 -2.17
CA ASN A 131 16.96 -15.41 -1.18
C ASN A 131 15.97 -14.51 -0.42
N ALA A 132 16.33 -13.24 -0.17
CA ALA A 132 15.42 -12.29 0.46
C ALA A 132 14.31 -11.80 -0.48
N ILE A 133 14.61 -11.62 -1.77
CA ILE A 133 13.62 -11.20 -2.78
C ILE A 133 12.60 -12.31 -3.04
N HIS A 134 13.06 -13.53 -3.29
CA HIS A 134 12.18 -14.66 -3.65
C HIS A 134 11.63 -15.41 -2.42
N GLY A 135 12.20 -15.18 -1.24
CA GLY A 135 11.90 -15.93 -0.03
C GLY A 135 12.68 -17.25 0.02
N ILE A 136 12.88 -17.75 1.24
CA ILE A 136 13.59 -19.00 1.49
C ILE A 136 13.05 -19.67 2.74
N ARG A 137 12.70 -20.97 2.65
CA ARG A 137 12.13 -21.75 3.76
C ARG A 137 10.90 -21.05 4.36
N GLY A 138 10.98 -20.62 5.62
CA GLY A 138 9.91 -19.88 6.32
C GLY A 138 9.95 -18.37 6.12
N MET A 139 10.93 -17.83 5.39
CA MET A 139 11.02 -16.41 5.07
C MET A 139 10.21 -16.11 3.79
N PRO A 140 9.15 -15.28 3.87
CA PRO A 140 8.37 -14.90 2.68
C PRO A 140 9.16 -13.98 1.75
N ALA A 141 8.78 -13.96 0.47
CA ALA A 141 9.33 -13.06 -0.55
C ALA A 141 9.28 -11.59 -0.08
N LYS A 142 10.38 -10.86 -0.27
CA LYS A 142 10.57 -9.47 0.17
C LYS A 142 10.27 -9.24 1.66
N GLY A 143 10.51 -10.24 2.50
CA GLY A 143 10.18 -10.18 3.92
C GLY A 143 8.68 -10.06 4.21
N GLY A 144 7.82 -10.44 3.26
CA GLY A 144 6.37 -10.37 3.38
C GLY A 144 5.78 -9.01 2.99
N ASN A 145 6.59 -8.10 2.47
CA ASN A 145 6.15 -6.79 2.02
C ASN A 145 6.30 -6.66 0.48
N PRO A 146 5.25 -6.99 -0.29
CA PRO A 146 5.31 -6.95 -1.75
C PRO A 146 5.44 -5.52 -2.32
N SER A 147 5.25 -4.48 -1.50
CA SER A 147 5.37 -3.08 -1.92
C SER A 147 6.81 -2.56 -1.94
N LEU A 148 7.78 -3.35 -1.45
CA LEU A 148 9.20 -3.00 -1.51
C LEU A 148 9.76 -3.22 -2.91
N ASP A 149 10.60 -2.30 -3.36
CA ASP A 149 11.42 -2.54 -4.55
C ASP A 149 12.59 -3.48 -4.22
N ASP A 150 13.09 -4.18 -5.23
CA ASP A 150 14.17 -5.15 -5.07
C ASP A 150 15.45 -4.48 -4.54
N ILE A 151 15.69 -3.22 -4.94
CA ILE A 151 16.78 -2.40 -4.43
C ILE A 151 16.63 -2.06 -2.93
N GLU A 152 15.41 -1.83 -2.45
CA GLU A 152 15.12 -1.56 -1.04
C GLU A 152 15.38 -2.82 -0.20
N VAL A 153 14.99 -3.99 -0.72
CA VAL A 153 15.28 -5.30 -0.09
C VAL A 153 16.79 -5.57 -0.09
N ALA A 154 17.47 -5.31 -1.21
CA ALA A 154 18.90 -5.52 -1.33
C ALA A 154 19.70 -4.68 -0.33
N ARG A 155 19.34 -3.41 -0.16
CA ARG A 155 19.94 -2.53 0.86
C ARG A 155 19.70 -3.05 2.27
N ALA A 156 18.50 -3.56 2.57
CA ALA A 156 18.22 -4.16 3.89
C ALA A 156 19.08 -5.39 4.16
N VAL A 157 19.26 -6.26 3.18
CA VAL A 157 20.13 -7.45 3.32
C VAL A 157 21.56 -7.04 3.59
N VAL A 158 22.09 -6.05 2.85
CA VAL A 158 23.45 -5.53 3.09
C VAL A 158 23.58 -4.91 4.48
N TYR A 159 22.59 -4.12 4.92
CA TYR A 159 22.57 -3.55 6.27
C TYR A 159 22.63 -4.65 7.36
N MET A 160 21.87 -5.73 7.20
CA MET A 160 21.85 -6.85 8.15
C MET A 160 23.14 -7.67 8.11
N ALA A 161 23.67 -7.94 6.92
CA ALA A 161 24.92 -8.68 6.73
C ALA A 161 26.11 -7.91 7.30
N ASN A 162 26.18 -6.60 7.07
CA ASN A 162 27.25 -5.74 7.58
C ASN A 162 27.19 -5.62 9.11
N ALA A 163 25.99 -5.55 9.69
CA ALA A 163 25.81 -5.61 11.14
C ALA A 163 26.31 -6.94 11.74
N ALA A 164 26.32 -8.02 10.96
CA ALA A 164 26.83 -9.32 11.35
C ALA A 164 28.32 -9.55 10.99
N GLY A 165 29.02 -8.53 10.50
CA GLY A 165 30.46 -8.57 10.22
C GLY A 165 30.84 -8.77 8.74
N ALA A 166 29.90 -8.62 7.81
CA ALA A 166 30.24 -8.48 6.39
C ALA A 166 30.77 -7.06 6.07
N ASP A 167 31.41 -6.93 4.91
CA ASP A 167 31.81 -5.65 4.31
C ASP A 167 31.23 -5.55 2.89
N PHE A 168 29.92 -5.73 2.79
CA PHE A 168 29.18 -5.67 1.54
C PHE A 168 28.91 -4.23 1.13
N LYS A 169 29.10 -3.94 -0.16
CA LYS A 169 28.82 -2.63 -0.73
C LYS A 169 27.31 -2.47 -0.86
N GLU A 170 26.77 -1.42 -0.26
CA GLU A 170 25.36 -1.08 -0.44
C GLU A 170 25.07 -0.82 -1.93
N PRO A 171 24.06 -1.49 -2.52
CA PRO A 171 23.73 -1.29 -3.92
C PRO A 171 23.18 0.13 -4.13
N GLU A 172 23.80 0.83 -5.05
CA GLU A 172 23.37 2.16 -5.47
C GLU A 172 22.08 2.03 -6.27
N ALA A 173 21.21 3.03 -6.19
CA ALA A 173 20.03 3.05 -7.04
C ALA A 173 20.53 2.97 -8.49
N PRO A 174 19.94 2.13 -9.36
CA PRO A 174 20.23 2.25 -10.78
C PRO A 174 19.97 3.70 -11.15
N ALA A 175 20.99 4.37 -11.68
CA ALA A 175 20.81 5.70 -12.23
C ALA A 175 19.64 5.62 -13.22
N PRO A 176 18.77 6.65 -13.31
CA PRO A 176 17.84 6.71 -14.42
C PRO A 176 18.67 6.50 -15.68
N GLU A 177 18.35 5.47 -16.46
CA GLU A 177 19.02 5.21 -17.73
C GLU A 177 18.71 6.39 -18.64
N GLY A 178 19.66 7.32 -18.62
CA GLY A 178 19.55 8.67 -19.13
C GLY A 178 20.78 9.46 -18.71
N GLU A 179 21.97 8.86 -18.91
CA GLU A 179 23.21 9.53 -19.27
C GLU A 179 24.27 8.44 -19.56
N GLN A 180 24.17 7.78 -20.73
CA GLN A 180 25.38 7.18 -21.30
C GLN A 180 26.23 8.33 -21.80
N ALA A 181 27.25 8.66 -21.02
CA ALA A 181 28.35 9.49 -21.44
C ALA A 181 28.88 8.99 -22.79
N ASP A 182 28.85 9.89 -23.78
CA ASP A 182 29.48 9.76 -25.08
C ASP A 182 30.93 9.27 -24.98
N ALA A 183 31.13 7.97 -25.15
CA ALA A 183 32.39 7.43 -25.60
C ALA A 183 32.43 7.55 -27.13
N LYS A 184 32.89 8.71 -27.59
CA LYS A 184 33.36 9.06 -28.94
C LYS A 184 33.60 7.85 -29.86
N PRO A 185 32.75 7.62 -30.87
CA PRO A 185 33.18 7.06 -32.15
C PRO A 185 33.85 8.18 -32.96
N GLU A 186 35.06 7.93 -33.39
CA GLU A 186 35.85 8.79 -34.25
C GLU A 186 35.10 9.09 -35.56
N ALA A 187 35.05 10.37 -35.92
CA ALA A 187 34.32 10.89 -37.07
C ALA A 187 35.02 10.59 -38.40
N ALA A 188 34.22 10.19 -39.39
CA ALA A 188 34.31 10.64 -40.78
C ALA A 188 32.86 10.65 -41.32
N ALA A 189 32.20 11.81 -41.40
CA ALA A 189 32.10 12.67 -42.59
C ALA A 189 31.56 11.89 -43.81
N ALA A 190 30.53 12.26 -44.56
CA ALA A 190 29.60 13.39 -44.67
C ALA A 190 28.40 12.80 -45.48
N ALA A 191 27.24 13.40 -45.77
CA ALA A 191 26.77 14.77 -45.84
C ALA A 191 25.22 14.71 -45.95
N ASP A 192 24.56 15.80 -45.53
CA ASP A 192 23.35 16.45 -46.10
C ASP A 192 22.14 15.58 -46.53
N THR A 193 20.89 15.82 -46.12
CA THR A 193 20.16 17.09 -46.02
C THR A 193 18.97 17.02 -45.04
N GLN A 194 18.56 18.20 -44.59
CA GLN A 194 17.46 18.57 -43.68
C GLN A 194 16.06 18.56 -44.39
N PRO A 195 14.96 19.09 -43.81
CA PRO A 195 13.84 18.37 -43.18
C PRO A 195 12.46 18.58 -43.87
N ALA A 196 11.46 17.72 -43.60
CA ALA A 196 10.03 18.06 -43.74
C ALA A 196 9.19 16.96 -43.04
N GLU A 197 8.50 17.26 -41.95
CA GLU A 197 7.10 17.75 -41.89
C GLU A 197 6.08 16.61 -41.94
N ALA A 198 5.15 16.65 -40.98
CA ALA A 198 4.02 15.74 -40.84
C ALA A 198 3.11 15.78 -42.08
N PRO A 199 2.30 14.72 -42.29
CA PRO A 199 0.89 14.93 -41.96
C PRO A 199 0.20 13.71 -41.32
N ALA A 200 -0.82 14.02 -40.53
CA ALA A 200 -1.90 13.10 -40.19
C ALA A 200 -2.83 12.90 -41.39
N THR A 201 -3.33 11.68 -41.61
CA THR A 201 -4.75 11.35 -41.83
C THR A 201 -4.96 9.84 -42.03
N ASP A 202 -5.94 9.33 -41.28
CA ASP A 202 -6.90 8.25 -41.59
C ASP A 202 -6.46 6.84 -42.03
N ALA A 203 -6.91 5.88 -41.21
CA ALA A 203 -7.03 4.45 -41.48
C ALA A 203 -8.12 4.16 -42.55
N PRO A 204 -8.41 2.90 -42.97
CA PRO A 204 -7.82 1.61 -42.58
C PRO A 204 -7.49 0.66 -43.76
N ALA A 205 -6.52 -0.25 -43.59
CA ALA A 205 -6.61 -1.67 -44.00
C ALA A 205 -5.23 -2.35 -44.03
N ALA A 206 -5.17 -3.50 -43.37
CA ALA A 206 -4.36 -4.68 -43.64
C ALA A 206 -2.88 -4.50 -44.04
N THR A 207 -1.99 -4.75 -43.09
CA THR A 207 -0.65 -5.27 -43.38
C THR A 207 -0.33 -6.43 -42.45
N GLN A 208 -0.15 -7.60 -43.05
CA GLN A 208 0.58 -8.70 -42.46
C GLN A 208 2.05 -8.29 -42.31
N THR A 209 2.58 -8.60 -41.12
CA THR A 209 3.95 -9.03 -40.84
C THR A 209 5.07 -8.05 -41.16
N ALA A 210 5.36 -7.17 -40.19
CA ALA A 210 6.74 -6.91 -39.81
C ALA A 210 7.05 -7.86 -38.65
N ALA A 211 7.90 -8.86 -38.90
CA ALA A 211 8.49 -9.67 -37.85
C ALA A 211 9.26 -8.73 -36.92
N ALA A 212 8.63 -8.38 -35.79
CA ALA A 212 9.37 -7.92 -34.63
C ALA A 212 10.34 -9.05 -34.26
N ASP A 213 11.58 -8.69 -34.01
CA ASP A 213 12.62 -9.63 -33.60
C ASP A 213 12.13 -10.43 -32.39
N ASP A 214 11.72 -11.67 -32.66
CA ASP A 214 11.10 -12.63 -31.74
C ASP A 214 12.09 -13.11 -30.64
N SER A 215 13.32 -12.58 -30.68
CA SER A 215 14.45 -12.96 -29.84
C SER A 215 14.62 -12.03 -28.64
N LYS A 216 14.04 -10.83 -28.65
CA LYS A 216 14.16 -9.88 -27.53
C LYS A 216 12.84 -9.75 -26.79
N VAL A 217 12.69 -10.58 -25.76
CA VAL A 217 11.56 -10.51 -24.83
C VAL A 217 11.67 -9.22 -24.01
N ASP A 218 10.57 -8.50 -23.86
CA ASP A 218 10.47 -7.35 -22.96
C ASP A 218 10.79 -7.81 -21.51
N PRO A 219 11.75 -7.17 -20.81
CA PRO A 219 12.07 -7.50 -19.41
C PRO A 219 10.86 -7.50 -18.47
N ALA A 220 9.82 -6.70 -18.76
CA ALA A 220 8.58 -6.69 -18.01
C ALA A 220 7.86 -8.04 -18.08
N GLY A 221 7.90 -8.72 -19.22
CA GLY A 221 7.33 -10.05 -19.41
C GLY A 221 8.06 -11.13 -18.60
N ILE A 222 9.40 -11.04 -18.52
CA ILE A 222 10.22 -11.95 -17.72
C ILE A 222 9.88 -11.76 -16.23
N LYS A 223 9.85 -10.51 -15.77
CA LYS A 223 9.48 -10.17 -14.40
C LYS A 223 8.06 -10.65 -14.05
N LEU A 224 7.11 -10.50 -14.97
CA LEU A 224 5.75 -10.98 -14.78
C LEU A 224 5.70 -12.52 -14.62
N TYR A 225 6.45 -13.24 -15.45
CA TYR A 225 6.61 -14.69 -15.31
C TYR A 225 7.16 -15.05 -13.93
N ASP A 226 8.29 -14.47 -13.53
CA ASP A 226 8.98 -14.75 -12.26
C ASP A 226 8.16 -14.40 -11.01
N THR A 227 7.21 -13.47 -11.14
CA THR A 227 6.39 -13.01 -10.01
C THR A 227 5.11 -13.83 -9.86
N ILE A 228 4.46 -14.17 -10.97
CA ILE A 228 3.08 -14.68 -10.97
C ILE A 228 2.99 -16.04 -11.68
N CYS A 229 3.49 -16.14 -12.91
CA CYS A 229 3.28 -17.32 -13.73
C CYS A 229 4.09 -18.53 -13.25
N PHE A 230 5.30 -18.31 -12.71
CA PHE A 230 6.19 -19.39 -12.25
C PHE A 230 5.52 -20.28 -11.19
N ALA A 231 4.67 -19.71 -10.35
CA ALA A 231 4.01 -20.42 -9.25
C ALA A 231 3.25 -21.67 -9.73
N CYS A 232 2.73 -21.64 -10.96
CA CYS A 232 2.08 -22.77 -11.59
C CYS A 232 2.92 -23.38 -12.72
N HIS A 233 3.52 -22.57 -13.58
CA HIS A 233 4.19 -23.04 -14.79
C HIS A 233 5.59 -23.60 -14.54
N ALA A 234 6.27 -23.32 -13.42
CA ALA A 234 7.61 -23.87 -13.17
C ALA A 234 7.58 -25.40 -12.95
N ALA A 235 6.56 -25.90 -12.24
CA ALA A 235 6.39 -27.32 -11.94
C ALA A 235 5.20 -27.98 -12.67
N GLY A 236 4.39 -27.21 -13.40
CA GLY A 236 3.19 -27.69 -14.06
C GLY A 236 2.03 -27.97 -13.08
N VAL A 237 1.88 -27.12 -12.07
CA VAL A 237 0.83 -27.26 -11.05
C VAL A 237 -0.55 -27.24 -11.70
N ALA A 238 -1.44 -28.11 -11.23
CA ALA A 238 -2.81 -28.24 -11.73
C ALA A 238 -2.92 -28.50 -13.25
N GLY A 239 -1.89 -29.12 -13.85
CA GLY A 239 -1.86 -29.44 -15.28
C GLY A 239 -1.42 -28.27 -16.17
N ALA A 240 -0.83 -27.23 -15.59
CA ALA A 240 -0.19 -26.16 -16.37
C ALA A 240 0.98 -26.73 -17.22
N PRO A 241 1.17 -26.28 -18.47
CA PRO A 241 2.33 -26.67 -19.26
C PRO A 241 3.61 -26.17 -18.57
N LYS A 242 4.54 -27.09 -18.32
CA LYS A 242 5.76 -26.81 -17.56
C LYS A 242 6.72 -25.95 -18.38
N PHE A 243 7.29 -24.92 -17.76
CA PHE A 243 8.29 -24.07 -18.38
C PHE A 243 9.48 -24.89 -18.89
N GLY A 244 9.84 -24.66 -20.16
CA GLY A 244 10.90 -25.40 -20.84
C GLY A 244 10.52 -26.80 -21.36
N ASP A 245 9.29 -27.27 -21.14
CA ASP A 245 8.84 -28.56 -21.67
C ASP A 245 8.36 -28.44 -23.12
N GLN A 246 9.26 -28.70 -24.07
CA GLN A 246 8.97 -28.60 -25.50
C GLN A 246 7.78 -29.45 -25.93
N ALA A 247 7.60 -30.65 -25.35
CA ALA A 247 6.51 -31.55 -25.72
C ALA A 247 5.16 -31.04 -25.22
N ALA A 248 5.12 -30.49 -24.00
CA ALA A 248 3.92 -29.87 -23.44
C ALA A 248 3.54 -28.58 -24.17
N TRP A 249 4.51 -27.78 -24.63
CA TRP A 249 4.27 -26.47 -25.24
C TRP A 249 3.97 -26.52 -26.74
N LYS A 250 4.42 -27.55 -27.46
CA LYS A 250 4.22 -27.70 -28.90
C LYS A 250 2.79 -27.41 -29.40
N PRO A 251 1.71 -28.02 -28.86
CA PRO A 251 0.35 -27.77 -29.35
C PRO A 251 -0.13 -26.33 -29.10
N TYR A 252 0.42 -25.63 -28.11
CA TYR A 252 0.08 -24.24 -27.83
C TYR A 252 0.85 -23.28 -28.75
N ILE A 253 2.14 -23.57 -28.99
CA ILE A 253 2.96 -22.82 -29.94
C ILE A 253 2.36 -22.92 -31.35
N GLU A 254 1.89 -24.10 -31.77
CA GLU A 254 1.19 -24.30 -33.05
C GLU A 254 -0.14 -23.51 -33.15
N SER A 255 -0.79 -23.21 -32.02
CA SER A 255 -2.01 -22.38 -31.99
C SER A 255 -1.75 -20.88 -32.16
N GLY A 256 -0.48 -20.45 -32.10
CA GLY A 256 -0.07 -19.06 -32.28
C GLY A 256 -0.15 -18.19 -31.03
N MET A 257 0.61 -17.10 -31.03
CA MET A 257 0.76 -16.18 -29.89
C MET A 257 -0.56 -15.52 -29.47
N ASP A 258 -1.35 -15.06 -30.44
CA ASP A 258 -2.61 -14.37 -30.13
C ASP A 258 -3.64 -15.31 -29.48
N THR A 259 -3.71 -16.57 -29.92
CA THR A 259 -4.56 -17.57 -29.28
C THR A 259 -4.15 -17.84 -27.84
N MET A 260 -2.84 -17.95 -27.58
CA MET A 260 -2.32 -18.12 -26.23
C MET A 260 -2.62 -16.89 -25.36
N LEU A 261 -2.46 -15.69 -25.89
CA LEU A 261 -2.79 -14.46 -25.19
C LEU A 261 -4.27 -14.36 -24.83
N GLN A 262 -5.17 -14.64 -25.76
CA GLN A 262 -6.61 -14.61 -25.49
C GLN A 262 -7.01 -15.63 -24.41
N LYS A 263 -6.46 -16.84 -24.45
CA LYS A 263 -6.67 -17.84 -23.40
C LYS A 263 -6.10 -17.38 -22.05
N ALA A 264 -4.93 -16.75 -22.04
CA ALA A 264 -4.36 -16.20 -20.82
C ALA A 264 -5.23 -15.06 -20.26
N ILE A 265 -5.77 -14.17 -21.10
CA ILE A 265 -6.65 -13.06 -20.68
C ILE A 265 -7.94 -13.60 -20.05
N HIS A 266 -8.60 -14.56 -20.70
CA HIS A 266 -9.88 -15.10 -20.23
C HIS A 266 -9.74 -16.20 -19.16
N GLY A 267 -8.54 -16.76 -18.98
CA GLY A 267 -8.30 -17.94 -18.17
C GLY A 267 -8.63 -19.23 -18.93
N VAL A 268 -8.00 -20.33 -18.53
CA VAL A 268 -8.20 -21.65 -19.14
C VAL A 268 -7.98 -22.76 -18.11
N GLY A 269 -8.98 -23.62 -17.92
CA GLY A 269 -8.91 -24.69 -16.91
C GLY A 269 -8.71 -24.12 -15.51
N ALA A 270 -7.62 -24.50 -14.85
CA ALA A 270 -7.24 -23.99 -13.52
C ALA A 270 -6.48 -22.65 -13.57
N MET A 271 -6.10 -22.16 -14.75
CA MET A 271 -5.44 -20.86 -14.89
C MET A 271 -6.46 -19.73 -14.78
N PRO A 272 -6.36 -18.84 -13.77
CA PRO A 272 -7.27 -17.71 -13.61
C PRO A 272 -7.12 -16.69 -14.76
N PRO A 273 -8.13 -15.83 -15.00
CA PRO A 273 -8.02 -14.73 -15.95
C PRO A 273 -6.76 -13.91 -15.73
N ARG A 274 -6.06 -13.58 -16.83
CA ARG A 274 -4.76 -12.89 -16.87
C ARG A 274 -3.67 -13.54 -16.02
N GLY A 275 -3.78 -14.84 -15.74
CA GLY A 275 -2.87 -15.55 -14.83
C GLY A 275 -2.95 -15.06 -13.37
N GLY A 276 -4.02 -14.35 -13.00
CA GLY A 276 -4.15 -13.70 -11.68
C GLY A 276 -3.39 -12.38 -11.57
N SER A 277 -2.88 -11.86 -12.69
CA SER A 277 -2.20 -10.57 -12.77
C SER A 277 -3.14 -9.44 -13.19
N GLN A 278 -2.74 -8.21 -12.85
CA GLN A 278 -3.33 -6.98 -13.40
C GLN A 278 -2.43 -6.38 -14.49
N ALA A 279 -1.48 -7.15 -15.02
CA ALA A 279 -0.56 -6.70 -16.07
C ALA A 279 -1.34 -6.30 -17.33
N SER A 280 -0.76 -5.44 -18.16
CA SER A 280 -1.28 -5.08 -19.48
C SER A 280 -1.25 -6.26 -20.46
N ASP A 281 -1.97 -6.16 -21.59
CA ASP A 281 -1.97 -7.20 -22.62
C ASP A 281 -0.57 -7.39 -23.24
N ASP A 282 0.21 -6.32 -23.32
CA ASP A 282 1.57 -6.35 -23.86
C ASP A 282 2.55 -7.03 -22.89
N GLU A 283 2.47 -6.74 -21.59
CA GLU A 283 3.24 -7.46 -20.58
C GLU A 283 2.86 -8.95 -20.53
N LEU A 284 1.56 -9.26 -20.66
CA LEU A 284 1.09 -10.63 -20.70
C LEU A 284 1.58 -11.36 -21.95
N ARG A 285 1.56 -10.70 -23.11
CA ARG A 285 2.15 -11.21 -24.36
C ARG A 285 3.64 -11.46 -24.21
N ALA A 286 4.38 -10.53 -23.60
CA ALA A 286 5.82 -10.67 -23.36
C ALA A 286 6.13 -11.84 -22.41
N ALA A 287 5.32 -12.05 -21.36
CA ALA A 287 5.47 -13.20 -20.47
C ALA A 287 5.19 -14.53 -21.18
N ILE A 288 4.17 -14.58 -22.05
CA ILE A 288 3.90 -15.77 -22.88
C ILE A 288 5.06 -16.01 -23.85
N GLN A 289 5.58 -14.97 -24.50
CA GLN A 289 6.76 -15.07 -25.35
C GLN A 289 7.98 -15.62 -24.59
N HIS A 290 8.20 -15.19 -23.35
CA HIS A 290 9.25 -15.74 -22.49
C HIS A 290 9.13 -17.26 -22.33
N MET A 291 7.93 -17.75 -21.98
CA MET A 291 7.67 -19.18 -21.78
C MET A 291 7.76 -19.98 -23.08
N VAL A 292 7.28 -19.42 -24.18
CA VAL A 292 7.38 -20.01 -25.52
C VAL A 292 8.83 -20.11 -25.95
N ASN A 293 9.63 -19.06 -25.76
CA ASN A 293 11.05 -19.06 -26.12
C ASN A 293 11.85 -20.06 -25.29
N ALA A 294 11.48 -20.29 -24.04
CA ALA A 294 12.09 -21.33 -23.21
C ALA A 294 11.73 -22.76 -23.65
N ALA A 295 10.62 -22.94 -24.38
CA ALA A 295 10.10 -24.23 -24.82
C ALA A 295 10.24 -24.49 -26.33
N LYS A 296 10.92 -23.59 -27.07
CA LYS A 296 11.42 -23.83 -28.43
C LYS A 296 12.70 -24.67 -28.37
#